data_AF-A0A8T3NBI6-F1
#
_entry.id   AF-A0A8T3NBI6-F1
#
_cell.length_a   1.000
_cell.length_b   1.000
_cell.length_c   1.000
_cell.angle_alpha   90.00
_cell.angle_beta   90.00
_cell.angle_gamma   90.00
#
_symmetry.space_group_name_H-M   'P 1'
#
loop_
_entity.id
_entity.type
_entity.pdbx_description
1 polymer ?
#
loop_
_entity_poly.entity_id
_entity_poly.type
_entity_poly.pdbx_seq_one_letter_code
_entity_poly.pdbx_strand_id
1 'polypeptide(L)'
;MVTAWKLANEKSWRPILPRLRSHVTLDQQRASPAPQDIPYDSSAPDHADEIRGELLALLHRQLPIALVATVIIAFLTAFVLWDHVPRAAIVGWLVLINVLTATRYFLLLAYNRARPTPLQARYWGRLSLVAVVLAGASWGIFGALLFPADNLPYQALIGAVLAGMSAASLTTLSPHPGAALAFLLLALLPYATRLMMESEPTQITMGVMTLLFMVLMRMASRRLHMSFTGALRLNFENAELLRRVRYSREQQASANRDLQAEIVKKGLAQAALQEREALVHAILHSLHASIAVVDGAGRVISINRAWQAQALKKDDPLLSDVKLATDYRAHCAAVARRDPVAVQVGAEVDSMLRRDASEAMIEYRRRPAATEDNGTG
;
A
#
# COMPACT_ATOMS: atom_id res chain seq x y z
N MET A 1 15.96 50.53 51.28
CA MET A 1 14.60 50.67 50.70
C MET A 1 14.29 49.39 49.96
N VAL A 2 13.57 48.47 50.59
CA VAL A 2 13.22 47.16 50.03
C VAL A 2 11.77 47.26 49.60
N THR A 3 11.54 47.68 48.35
CA THR A 3 10.21 47.74 47.76
C THR A 3 9.82 46.35 47.26
N ALA A 4 8.95 45.67 48.00
CA ALA A 4 8.39 44.37 47.65
C ALA A 4 7.23 44.54 46.67
N TRP A 5 7.51 44.72 45.37
CA TRP A 5 6.43 44.76 44.38
C TRP A 5 5.89 43.37 44.03
N LYS A 6 4.57 43.25 44.17
CA LYS A 6 3.67 42.23 43.66
C LYS A 6 3.76 42.15 42.13
N LEU A 7 4.07 40.97 41.56
CA LEU A 7 3.64 40.64 40.20
C LEU A 7 2.48 39.63 40.27
N ALA A 8 1.32 40.12 39.84
CA ALA A 8 0.07 39.42 39.72
C ALA A 8 0.16 38.17 38.83
N ASN A 9 -0.49 37.08 39.21
CA ASN A 9 -1.88 36.80 38.82
C ASN A 9 -2.17 35.30 39.02
N GLU A 10 -2.70 34.95 40.19
CA GLU A 10 -3.04 33.57 40.60
C GLU A 10 -4.39 33.11 40.01
N LYS A 11 -4.61 33.33 38.70
CA LYS A 11 -5.68 32.64 37.94
C LYS A 11 -5.15 31.60 36.95
N SER A 12 -3.83 31.43 36.83
CA SER A 12 -3.23 30.44 35.90
C SER A 12 -2.48 29.28 36.56
N TRP A 13 -2.47 29.16 37.89
CA TRP A 13 -1.75 28.09 38.59
C TRP A 13 -2.72 27.21 39.35
N ARG A 14 -3.40 26.31 38.62
CA ARG A 14 -3.94 25.09 39.22
C ARG A 14 -2.78 24.13 39.47
N PRO A 15 -2.77 23.35 40.57
CA PRO A 15 -1.76 22.33 40.80
C PRO A 15 -1.89 21.26 39.72
N ILE A 16 -1.01 21.30 38.73
CA ILE A 16 -0.85 20.23 37.77
C ILE A 16 0.06 19.21 38.44
N LEU A 17 -0.58 18.08 38.83
CA LEU A 17 -0.05 16.77 39.23
C LEU A 17 -0.15 16.49 40.75
N PRO A 18 -0.96 15.47 41.11
CA PRO A 18 -0.53 14.09 40.89
C PRO A 18 -1.38 13.35 39.84
N ARG A 19 -0.93 13.37 38.58
CA ARG A 19 -1.33 12.38 37.55
C ARG A 19 -0.11 11.68 36.92
N LEU A 20 1.01 11.61 37.65
CA LEU A 20 2.21 10.89 37.21
C LEU A 20 2.27 9.42 37.66
N ARG A 21 1.15 8.83 38.09
CA ARG A 21 1.04 7.38 38.35
C ARG A 21 0.08 6.61 37.45
N SER A 22 -0.61 7.28 36.52
CA SER A 22 -1.49 6.63 35.53
C SER A 22 -0.91 6.60 34.11
N HIS A 23 0.31 7.12 33.89
CA HIS A 23 0.95 7.12 32.57
C HIS A 23 1.83 5.90 32.29
N VAL A 24 2.09 5.05 33.29
CA VAL A 24 2.82 3.78 33.07
C VAL A 24 1.89 2.68 32.55
N THR A 25 0.57 2.83 32.67
CA THR A 25 -0.42 1.86 32.14
C THR A 25 -0.97 2.21 30.75
N LEU A 26 -0.72 3.41 30.23
CA LEU A 26 -1.22 3.82 28.90
C LEU A 26 -0.31 3.41 27.73
N ASP A 27 0.97 3.11 27.99
CA ASP A 27 1.87 2.59 26.94
C ASP A 27 1.59 1.12 26.60
N GLN A 28 0.89 0.39 27.47
CA GLN A 28 0.51 -1.01 27.21
C GLN A 28 -0.74 -1.14 26.32
N GLN A 29 -1.44 -0.03 26.03
CA GLN A 29 -2.55 0.03 25.08
C GLN A 29 -2.17 0.63 23.71
N ARG A 30 -0.96 1.18 23.55
CA ARG A 30 -0.35 1.40 22.24
C ARG A 30 0.31 0.12 21.74
N ALA A 31 -0.42 -0.98 21.79
CA ALA A 31 -0.14 -2.03 20.83
C ALA A 31 -0.32 -1.36 19.46
N SER A 32 0.72 -1.39 18.61
CA SER A 32 0.51 -1.35 17.18
C SER A 32 -0.74 -2.16 16.90
N PRO A 33 -1.73 -1.67 16.12
CA PRO A 33 -2.80 -2.57 15.70
C PRO A 33 -2.08 -3.79 15.13
N ALA A 34 -2.29 -4.94 15.77
CA ALA A 34 -1.86 -6.22 15.21
C ALA A 34 -2.25 -6.16 13.74
N PRO A 35 -1.38 -6.60 12.80
CA PRO A 35 -1.67 -6.52 11.38
C PRO A 35 -3.12 -6.94 11.22
N GLN A 36 -3.98 -5.98 10.86
CA GLN A 36 -5.40 -6.25 10.79
C GLN A 36 -5.47 -7.39 9.80
N ASP A 37 -5.84 -8.57 10.29
CA ASP A 37 -6.27 -9.67 9.45
C ASP A 37 -7.45 -9.08 8.70
N ILE A 38 -7.16 -8.53 7.52
CA ILE A 38 -8.14 -8.20 6.52
C ILE A 38 -8.97 -9.47 6.47
N PRO A 39 -10.28 -9.43 6.81
CA PRO A 39 -11.10 -10.62 6.72
C PRO A 39 -10.80 -11.25 5.38
N TYR A 40 -10.32 -12.49 5.40
CA TYR A 40 -10.21 -13.26 4.17
C TYR A 40 -11.64 -13.30 3.65
N ASP A 41 -11.93 -12.40 2.73
CA ASP A 41 -13.20 -12.37 2.07
C ASP A 41 -13.20 -13.60 1.17
N SER A 42 -13.68 -14.71 1.73
CA SER A 42 -13.97 -15.93 0.98
C SER A 42 -15.07 -15.70 -0.07
N SER A 43 -15.67 -14.49 -0.09
CA SER A 43 -16.52 -13.98 -1.16
C SER A 43 -15.80 -13.01 -2.11
N ALA A 44 -14.47 -13.11 -2.24
CA ALA A 44 -13.77 -12.58 -3.41
C ALA A 44 -14.57 -12.99 -4.66
N PRO A 45 -15.04 -12.03 -5.48
CA PRO A 45 -15.92 -12.33 -6.60
C PRO A 45 -15.24 -13.38 -7.44
N ASP A 46 -15.96 -14.47 -7.75
CA ASP A 46 -15.44 -15.62 -8.47
C ASP A 46 -14.62 -15.15 -9.68
N HIS A 47 -13.28 -15.10 -9.51
CA HIS A 47 -12.37 -14.58 -10.53
C HIS A 47 -12.50 -15.40 -11.82
N ALA A 48 -13.21 -16.54 -11.80
CA ALA A 48 -13.61 -17.28 -12.98
C ALA A 48 -14.28 -16.40 -14.04
N ASP A 49 -15.12 -15.42 -13.68
CA ASP A 49 -15.80 -14.58 -14.67
C ASP A 49 -14.89 -13.46 -15.22
N GLU A 50 -13.98 -12.91 -14.41
CA GLU A 50 -12.93 -11.98 -14.87
C GLU A 50 -11.87 -12.69 -15.73
N ILE A 51 -11.43 -13.87 -15.32
CA ILE A 51 -10.52 -14.75 -16.06
C ILE A 51 -11.17 -15.14 -17.40
N ARG A 52 -12.46 -15.48 -17.43
CA ARG A 52 -13.21 -15.74 -18.67
C ARG A 52 -13.25 -14.52 -19.58
N GLY A 53 -13.45 -13.33 -19.03
CA GLY A 53 -13.43 -12.06 -19.77
C GLY A 53 -12.07 -11.81 -20.44
N GLU A 54 -10.99 -11.97 -19.69
CA GLU A 54 -9.61 -11.76 -20.18
C GLU A 54 -9.22 -12.81 -21.24
N LEU A 55 -9.59 -14.07 -21.03
CA LEU A 55 -9.40 -15.14 -22.01
C LEU A 55 -10.14 -14.87 -23.32
N LEU A 56 -11.36 -14.35 -23.23
CA LEU A 56 -12.16 -13.98 -24.40
C LEU A 56 -11.51 -12.78 -25.12
N ALA A 57 -10.98 -11.79 -24.39
CA ALA A 57 -10.27 -10.66 -24.96
C ALA A 57 -8.98 -11.09 -25.69
N LEU A 58 -8.18 -11.99 -25.10
CA LEU A 58 -6.97 -12.54 -25.72
C LEU A 58 -7.28 -13.32 -27.01
N LEU A 59 -8.35 -14.11 -27.02
CA LEU A 59 -8.83 -14.81 -28.22
C LEU A 59 -9.14 -13.81 -29.35
N HIS A 60 -9.92 -12.77 -29.06
CA HIS A 60 -10.29 -11.76 -30.07
C HIS A 60 -9.09 -10.96 -30.57
N ARG A 61 -8.03 -10.80 -29.75
CA ARG A 61 -6.78 -10.13 -30.15
C ARG A 61 -5.93 -10.96 -31.13
N GLN A 62 -5.92 -12.28 -31.00
CA GLN A 62 -5.17 -13.18 -31.91
C GLN A 62 -5.97 -13.56 -33.17
N LEU A 63 -7.29 -13.39 -33.14
CA LEU A 63 -8.18 -13.80 -34.22
C LEU A 63 -7.87 -13.17 -35.59
N PRO A 64 -7.53 -11.88 -35.75
CA PRO A 64 -7.20 -11.30 -37.06
C PRO A 64 -6.06 -12.02 -37.78
N ILE A 65 -4.98 -12.35 -37.07
CA ILE A 65 -3.82 -13.06 -37.63
C ILE A 65 -4.23 -14.45 -38.11
N ALA A 66 -5.04 -15.16 -37.29
CA ALA A 66 -5.55 -16.48 -37.65
C ALA A 66 -6.47 -16.44 -38.89
N LEU A 67 -7.30 -15.40 -39.04
CA LEU A 67 -8.17 -15.23 -40.21
C LEU A 67 -7.36 -14.98 -41.48
N VAL A 68 -6.36 -14.09 -41.43
CA VAL A 68 -5.46 -13.84 -42.58
C VAL A 68 -4.71 -15.09 -42.98
N ALA A 69 -4.13 -15.82 -42.00
CA ALA A 69 -3.45 -17.08 -42.26
C ALA A 69 -4.38 -18.12 -42.89
N THR A 70 -5.63 -18.23 -42.41
CA THR A 70 -6.64 -19.15 -42.96
C THR A 70 -6.90 -18.87 -44.44
N VAL A 71 -7.07 -17.60 -44.82
CA VAL A 71 -7.29 -17.20 -46.22
C VAL A 71 -6.08 -17.56 -47.07
N ILE A 72 -4.87 -17.17 -46.63
CA ILE A 72 -3.63 -17.46 -47.37
C ILE A 72 -3.46 -18.96 -47.60
N ILE A 73 -3.61 -19.77 -46.55
CA ILE A 73 -3.48 -21.23 -46.63
C ILE A 73 -4.55 -21.81 -47.55
N ALA A 74 -5.80 -21.34 -47.49
CA ALA A 74 -6.88 -21.84 -48.36
C ALA A 74 -6.62 -21.57 -49.85
N PHE A 75 -6.10 -20.38 -50.19
CA PHE A 75 -5.73 -20.07 -51.57
C PHE A 75 -4.50 -20.87 -52.02
N LEU A 76 -3.51 -21.06 -51.15
CA LEU A 76 -2.32 -21.85 -51.46
C LEU A 76 -2.68 -23.32 -51.71
N THR A 77 -3.54 -23.91 -50.86
CA THR A 77 -3.98 -25.29 -51.07
C THR A 77 -4.84 -25.43 -52.30
N ALA A 78 -5.75 -24.49 -52.56
CA ALA A 78 -6.56 -24.47 -53.78
C ALA A 78 -5.69 -24.41 -55.05
N PHE A 79 -4.63 -23.60 -55.04
CA PHE A 79 -3.67 -23.51 -56.14
C PHE A 79 -2.95 -24.84 -56.39
N VAL A 80 -2.44 -25.49 -55.33
CA VAL A 80 -1.70 -26.75 -55.46
C VAL A 80 -2.61 -27.91 -55.89
N LEU A 81 -3.85 -27.95 -55.41
CA LEU A 81 -4.82 -29.00 -55.71
C LEU A 81 -5.58 -28.78 -57.04
N TRP A 82 -5.38 -27.64 -57.71
CA TRP A 82 -6.21 -27.16 -58.82
C TRP A 82 -6.40 -28.16 -59.97
N ASP A 83 -5.34 -28.89 -60.30
CA ASP A 83 -5.33 -29.88 -61.39
C ASP A 83 -5.41 -31.33 -60.90
N HIS A 84 -5.56 -31.55 -59.58
CA HIS A 84 -5.57 -32.87 -58.95
C HIS A 84 -6.95 -33.26 -58.38
N VAL A 85 -7.88 -32.30 -58.30
CA VAL A 85 -9.24 -32.47 -57.74
C VAL A 85 -10.23 -31.69 -58.61
N PRO A 86 -11.51 -32.11 -58.72
CA PRO A 86 -12.52 -31.37 -59.47
C PRO A 86 -12.58 -29.89 -59.07
N ARG A 87 -12.37 -28.99 -60.03
CA ARG A 87 -12.33 -27.53 -59.81
C ARG A 87 -13.60 -26.99 -59.13
N ALA A 88 -14.76 -27.59 -59.42
CA ALA A 88 -16.01 -27.23 -58.77
C ALA A 88 -15.99 -27.49 -57.25
N ALA A 89 -15.35 -28.59 -56.79
CA ALA A 89 -15.20 -28.89 -55.37
C ALA A 89 -14.23 -27.89 -54.71
N ILE A 90 -13.14 -27.53 -55.38
CA ILE A 90 -12.17 -26.54 -54.90
C ILE A 90 -12.84 -25.17 -54.75
N VAL A 91 -13.52 -24.69 -55.79
CA VAL A 91 -14.20 -23.39 -55.77
C VAL A 91 -15.32 -23.38 -54.74
N GLY A 92 -16.13 -24.43 -54.65
CA GLY A 92 -17.19 -24.54 -53.64
C GLY A 92 -16.64 -24.49 -52.21
N TRP A 93 -15.56 -25.23 -51.94
CA TRP A 93 -14.88 -25.19 -50.65
C TRP A 93 -14.23 -23.82 -50.36
N LEU A 94 -13.61 -23.21 -51.37
CA LEU A 94 -12.97 -21.90 -51.26
C LEU A 94 -14.01 -20.80 -50.95
N VAL A 95 -15.19 -20.84 -51.56
CA VAL A 95 -16.30 -19.95 -51.23
C VAL A 95 -16.75 -20.20 -49.79
N LEU A 96 -16.96 -21.46 -49.40
CA LEU A 96 -17.39 -21.83 -48.05
C LEU A 96 -16.41 -21.29 -46.97
N ILE A 97 -15.11 -21.55 -47.11
CA ILE A 97 -14.11 -21.15 -46.11
C ILE A 97 -14.00 -19.61 -46.03
N ASN A 98 -14.11 -18.90 -47.15
CA ASN A 98 -14.09 -17.43 -47.16
C ASN A 98 -15.35 -16.83 -46.55
N VAL A 99 -16.54 -17.37 -46.82
CA VAL A 99 -17.80 -16.94 -46.18
C VAL A 99 -17.75 -17.16 -44.66
N LEU A 100 -17.26 -18.31 -44.20
CA LEU A 100 -17.09 -18.59 -42.77
C LEU A 100 -16.04 -17.65 -42.14
N THR A 101 -14.95 -17.37 -42.84
CA THR A 101 -13.91 -16.44 -42.37
C THR A 101 -14.45 -15.01 -42.26
N ALA A 102 -15.21 -14.55 -43.26
CA ALA A 102 -15.87 -13.25 -43.24
C ALA A 102 -16.89 -13.16 -42.09
N THR A 103 -17.69 -14.21 -41.88
CA THR A 103 -18.64 -14.29 -40.75
C THR A 103 -17.92 -14.15 -39.41
N ARG A 104 -16.77 -14.83 -39.23
CA ARG A 104 -15.94 -14.71 -38.03
C ARG A 104 -15.34 -13.31 -37.86
N TYR A 105 -14.94 -12.68 -38.96
CA TYR A 105 -14.46 -11.30 -38.95
C TYR A 105 -15.55 -10.31 -38.53
N PHE A 106 -16.76 -10.42 -39.08
CA PHE A 106 -17.89 -9.58 -38.67
C PHE A 106 -18.30 -9.84 -37.22
N LEU A 107 -18.23 -11.09 -36.76
CA LEU A 107 -18.46 -11.42 -35.36
C LEU A 107 -17.44 -10.74 -34.43
N LEU A 108 -16.17 -10.73 -34.83
CA LEU A 108 -15.10 -10.02 -34.11
C LEU A 108 -15.35 -8.50 -34.06
N LEU A 109 -15.75 -7.89 -35.18
CA LEU A 109 -16.08 -6.46 -35.21
C LEU A 109 -17.28 -6.14 -34.30
N ALA A 110 -18.32 -6.97 -34.35
CA ALA A 110 -19.50 -6.81 -33.51
C ALA A 110 -19.16 -6.97 -32.02
N TYR A 111 -18.32 -7.94 -31.66
CA TYR A 111 -17.82 -8.13 -30.29
C TYR A 111 -17.05 -6.90 -29.79
N ASN A 112 -16.10 -6.40 -30.59
CA ASN A 112 -15.29 -5.23 -30.24
C ASN A 112 -16.14 -3.96 -30.09
N ARG A 113 -17.20 -3.81 -30.90
CA ARG A 113 -18.11 -2.67 -30.82
C ARG A 113 -19.06 -2.75 -29.63
N ALA A 114 -19.49 -3.96 -29.25
CA ALA A 114 -20.49 -4.15 -28.18
C ALA A 114 -19.94 -3.94 -26.76
N ARG A 115 -18.62 -4.11 -26.52
CA ARG A 115 -18.00 -4.09 -25.17
C ARG A 115 -18.82 -4.87 -24.13
N PRO A 116 -19.04 -6.18 -24.34
CA PRO A 116 -20.04 -6.95 -23.62
C PRO A 116 -19.77 -7.01 -22.11
N THR A 117 -20.83 -6.81 -21.32
CA THR A 117 -20.84 -7.03 -19.87
C THR A 117 -20.76 -8.53 -19.53
N PRO A 118 -20.41 -8.94 -18.29
CA PRO A 118 -20.26 -10.35 -17.90
C PRO A 118 -21.50 -11.22 -18.20
N LEU A 119 -22.70 -10.66 -18.07
CA LEU A 119 -23.97 -11.32 -18.41
C LEU A 119 -24.07 -11.69 -19.91
N GLN A 120 -23.47 -10.89 -20.80
CA GLN A 120 -23.47 -11.13 -22.24
C GLN A 120 -22.35 -12.07 -22.69
N ALA A 121 -21.34 -12.33 -21.86
CA ALA A 121 -20.21 -13.21 -22.18
C ALA A 121 -20.66 -14.62 -22.59
N ARG A 122 -21.74 -15.14 -21.97
CA ARG A 122 -22.31 -16.46 -22.30
C ARG A 122 -22.92 -16.52 -23.71
N TYR A 123 -23.49 -15.42 -24.19
CA TYR A 123 -24.06 -15.33 -25.54
C TYR A 123 -22.95 -15.30 -26.60
N TRP A 124 -21.96 -14.42 -26.42
CA TRP A 124 -20.81 -14.31 -27.31
C TRP A 124 -19.95 -15.59 -27.32
N GLY A 125 -19.85 -16.27 -26.18
CA GLY A 125 -19.20 -17.59 -26.08
C GLY A 125 -19.90 -18.67 -26.90
N ARG A 126 -21.24 -18.75 -26.86
CA ARG A 126 -22.02 -19.68 -27.69
C ARG A 126 -21.89 -19.39 -29.18
N LEU A 127 -21.95 -18.13 -29.57
CA LEU A 127 -21.82 -17.73 -30.97
C LEU A 127 -20.41 -18.01 -31.51
N SER A 128 -19.38 -17.76 -30.69
CA SER A 128 -17.99 -18.12 -31.01
C SER A 128 -17.81 -19.63 -31.15
N LEU A 129 -18.45 -20.44 -30.30
CA LEU A 129 -18.42 -21.90 -30.39
C LEU A 129 -19.02 -22.40 -31.72
N VAL A 130 -20.18 -21.88 -32.13
CA VAL A 130 -20.79 -22.22 -33.42
C VAL A 130 -19.85 -21.91 -34.57
N ALA A 131 -19.21 -20.74 -34.57
CA ALA A 131 -18.26 -20.37 -35.60
C ALA A 131 -17.03 -21.30 -35.67
N VAL A 132 -16.56 -21.78 -34.51
CA VAL A 132 -15.46 -22.75 -34.43
C VAL A 132 -15.87 -24.12 -34.96
N VAL A 133 -17.08 -24.58 -34.64
CA VAL A 133 -17.64 -25.84 -35.16
C VAL A 133 -17.75 -25.78 -36.69
N LEU A 134 -18.28 -24.69 -37.24
CA LEU A 134 -18.38 -24.51 -38.69
C LEU A 134 -16.99 -24.46 -39.36
N ALA A 135 -16.03 -23.78 -38.73
CA ALA A 135 -14.65 -23.77 -39.23
C ALA A 135 -14.03 -25.19 -39.21
N GLY A 136 -14.19 -25.94 -38.13
CA GLY A 136 -13.73 -27.33 -38.04
C GLY A 136 -14.37 -28.21 -39.11
N ALA A 137 -15.68 -28.10 -39.29
CA ALA A 137 -16.41 -28.85 -40.32
C ALA A 137 -15.91 -28.51 -41.73
N SER A 138 -15.63 -27.23 -42.03
CA SER A 138 -15.09 -26.84 -43.34
C SER A 138 -13.71 -27.42 -43.63
N TRP A 139 -12.85 -27.56 -42.62
CA TRP A 139 -11.56 -28.24 -42.74
C TRP A 139 -11.71 -29.77 -42.82
N GLY A 140 -12.73 -30.33 -42.18
CA GLY A 140 -13.11 -31.73 -42.38
C GLY A 140 -13.55 -32.02 -43.81
N ILE A 141 -14.36 -31.13 -44.39
CA ILE A 141 -14.78 -31.19 -45.80
C ILE A 141 -13.55 -31.13 -46.72
N PHE A 142 -12.58 -30.25 -46.44
CA PHE A 142 -11.30 -30.22 -47.15
C PHE A 142 -10.60 -31.57 -47.12
N GLY A 143 -10.44 -32.16 -45.94
CA GLY A 143 -9.75 -33.43 -45.76
C GLY A 143 -10.44 -34.64 -46.40
N ALA A 144 -11.77 -34.62 -46.51
CA ALA A 144 -12.55 -35.73 -47.04
C ALA A 144 -12.92 -35.59 -48.53
N LEU A 145 -13.38 -34.41 -48.97
CA LEU A 145 -13.86 -34.19 -50.34
C LEU A 145 -12.76 -33.75 -51.31
N LEU A 146 -11.77 -32.97 -50.87
CA LEU A 146 -10.68 -32.50 -51.72
C LEU A 146 -9.49 -33.49 -51.69
N PHE A 147 -9.78 -34.78 -51.62
CA PHE A 147 -8.80 -35.85 -51.46
C PHE A 147 -8.41 -36.45 -52.83
N PRO A 148 -7.16 -36.24 -53.31
CA PRO A 148 -6.68 -36.82 -54.56
C PRO A 148 -6.25 -38.28 -54.33
N ALA A 149 -7.16 -39.23 -54.58
CA ALA A 149 -6.98 -40.65 -54.28
C ALA A 149 -5.71 -41.26 -54.90
N ASP A 150 -5.31 -40.78 -56.08
CA ASP A 150 -4.20 -41.36 -56.85
C ASP A 150 -2.83 -40.72 -56.58
N ASN A 151 -2.76 -39.68 -55.74
CA ASN A 151 -1.51 -38.94 -55.52
C ASN A 151 -1.15 -38.78 -54.04
N LEU A 152 -0.31 -39.70 -53.56
CA LEU A 152 0.19 -39.72 -52.17
C LEU A 152 0.83 -38.39 -51.69
N PRO A 153 1.65 -37.66 -52.49
CA PRO A 153 2.24 -36.41 -52.04
C PRO A 153 1.20 -35.34 -51.66
N TYR A 154 0.11 -35.23 -52.42
CA TYR A 154 -0.96 -34.26 -52.14
C TYR A 154 -1.82 -34.69 -50.95
N GLN A 155 -1.99 -35.99 -50.72
CA GLN A 155 -2.63 -36.50 -49.49
C GLN A 155 -1.82 -36.12 -48.26
N ALA A 156 -0.50 -36.31 -48.30
CA ALA A 156 0.39 -35.90 -47.22
C ALA A 156 0.36 -34.37 -46.99
N LEU A 157 0.27 -33.58 -48.06
CA LEU A 157 0.10 -32.13 -47.99
C LEU A 157 -1.20 -31.74 -47.25
N ILE A 158 -2.33 -32.40 -47.57
CA ILE A 158 -3.60 -32.19 -46.87
C ILE A 158 -3.44 -32.47 -45.37
N GLY A 159 -2.80 -33.60 -45.03
CA GLY A 159 -2.49 -33.93 -43.63
C GLY A 159 -1.62 -32.89 -42.94
N ALA A 160 -0.59 -32.38 -43.62
CA ALA A 160 0.29 -31.33 -43.08
C ALA A 160 -0.46 -30.01 -42.83
N VAL A 161 -1.33 -29.61 -43.77
CA VAL A 161 -2.18 -28.42 -43.61
C VAL A 161 -3.13 -28.59 -42.43
N LEU A 162 -3.81 -29.73 -42.33
CA LEU A 162 -4.73 -30.01 -41.22
C LEU A 162 -4.00 -30.08 -39.87
N ALA A 163 -2.79 -30.62 -39.83
CA ALA A 163 -1.95 -30.62 -38.63
C ALA A 163 -1.56 -29.19 -38.22
N GLY A 164 -1.15 -28.35 -39.17
CA GLY A 164 -0.83 -26.94 -38.93
C GLY A 164 -2.04 -26.14 -38.43
N MET A 165 -3.20 -26.30 -39.08
CA MET A 165 -4.46 -25.66 -38.66
C MET A 165 -4.90 -26.13 -37.27
N SER A 166 -4.72 -27.42 -36.97
CA SER A 166 -4.97 -27.97 -35.64
C SER A 166 -4.08 -27.33 -34.58
N ALA A 167 -2.77 -27.25 -34.82
CA ALA A 167 -1.83 -26.60 -33.91
C ALA A 167 -2.15 -25.10 -33.70
N ALA A 168 -2.47 -24.37 -34.76
CA ALA A 168 -2.88 -22.96 -34.66
C ALA A 168 -4.22 -22.78 -33.91
N SER A 169 -5.13 -23.74 -34.02
CA SER A 169 -6.39 -23.70 -33.26
C SER A 169 -6.17 -23.84 -31.75
N LEU A 170 -5.12 -24.54 -31.30
CA LEU A 170 -4.84 -24.73 -29.87
C LEU A 170 -4.50 -23.43 -29.16
N THR A 171 -3.77 -22.53 -29.81
CA THR A 171 -3.36 -21.23 -29.21
C THR A 171 -4.53 -20.28 -29.10
N THR A 172 -5.45 -20.32 -30.06
CA THR A 172 -6.64 -19.47 -30.08
C THR A 172 -7.76 -20.02 -29.20
N LEU A 173 -7.98 -21.34 -29.18
CA LEU A 173 -9.07 -22.01 -28.46
C LEU A 173 -8.70 -22.50 -27.06
N SER A 174 -7.51 -22.14 -26.55
CA SER A 174 -7.06 -22.50 -25.20
C SER A 174 -8.08 -22.16 -24.09
N PRO A 175 -8.89 -21.08 -24.16
CA PRO A 175 -9.92 -20.79 -23.17
C PRO A 175 -11.05 -21.83 -23.06
N HIS A 176 -11.33 -22.55 -24.14
CA HIS A 176 -12.49 -23.44 -24.25
C HIS A 176 -12.08 -24.83 -24.72
N PRO A 177 -11.69 -25.74 -23.79
CA PRO A 177 -11.17 -27.06 -24.15
C PRO A 177 -12.19 -27.94 -24.88
N GLY A 178 -13.50 -27.67 -24.73
CA GLY A 178 -14.56 -28.31 -25.52
C GLY A 178 -14.58 -27.84 -26.98
N ALA A 179 -14.38 -26.55 -27.23
CA ALA A 179 -14.33 -25.99 -28.58
C ALA A 179 -13.09 -26.50 -29.34
N ALA A 180 -11.94 -26.56 -28.67
CA ALA A 180 -10.72 -27.14 -29.23
C ALA A 180 -10.91 -28.62 -29.62
N LEU A 181 -11.55 -29.42 -28.74
CA LEU A 181 -11.86 -30.81 -29.04
C LEU A 181 -12.83 -30.94 -30.23
N ALA A 182 -13.90 -30.14 -30.27
CA ALA A 182 -14.85 -30.16 -31.37
C ALA A 182 -14.15 -29.84 -32.70
N PHE A 183 -13.30 -28.81 -32.74
CA PHE A 183 -12.52 -28.47 -33.93
C PHE A 183 -11.61 -29.62 -34.38
N LEU A 184 -10.84 -30.22 -33.46
CA LEU A 184 -9.95 -31.34 -33.76
C LEU A 184 -10.72 -32.53 -34.35
N LEU A 185 -11.85 -32.90 -33.75
CA LEU A 185 -12.69 -34.00 -34.23
C LEU A 185 -13.24 -33.69 -35.62
N LEU A 186 -13.81 -32.50 -35.82
CA LEU A 186 -14.43 -32.13 -37.10
C LEU A 186 -13.40 -31.98 -38.23
N ALA A 187 -12.18 -31.52 -37.93
CA ALA A 187 -11.14 -31.30 -38.93
C ALA A 187 -10.35 -32.56 -39.28
N LEU A 188 -9.97 -33.36 -38.27
CA LEU A 188 -9.05 -34.50 -38.47
C LEU A 188 -9.75 -35.83 -38.70
N LEU A 189 -10.92 -36.05 -38.07
CA LEU A 189 -11.60 -37.34 -38.15
C LEU A 189 -12.01 -37.69 -39.60
N PRO A 190 -12.59 -36.78 -40.41
CA PRO A 190 -12.97 -37.11 -41.78
C PRO A 190 -11.76 -37.49 -42.66
N TYR A 191 -10.63 -36.80 -42.49
CA TYR A 191 -9.39 -37.10 -43.20
C TYR A 191 -8.81 -38.46 -42.78
N ALA A 192 -8.75 -38.74 -41.47
CA ALA A 192 -8.28 -40.02 -40.96
C ALA A 192 -9.16 -41.18 -41.46
N THR A 193 -10.50 -41.01 -41.43
CA THR A 193 -11.41 -42.02 -41.96
C THR A 193 -11.22 -42.23 -43.45
N ARG A 194 -11.02 -41.16 -44.24
CA ARG A 194 -10.80 -41.27 -45.68
C ARG A 194 -9.53 -42.05 -46.00
N LEU A 195 -8.43 -41.78 -45.29
CA LEU A 195 -7.17 -42.51 -45.42
C LEU A 195 -7.27 -43.99 -45.06
N MET A 196 -8.04 -44.32 -44.02
CA MET A 196 -8.21 -45.71 -43.58
C MET A 196 -9.15 -46.52 -44.47
N MET A 197 -9.94 -45.85 -45.33
CA MET A 197 -10.76 -46.52 -46.35
C MET A 197 -9.95 -46.89 -47.60
N GLU A 198 -8.73 -46.36 -47.75
CA GLU A 198 -7.86 -46.72 -48.86
C GLU A 198 -7.17 -48.07 -48.61
N SER A 199 -6.83 -48.79 -49.69
CA SER A 199 -6.23 -50.13 -49.60
C SER A 199 -4.72 -50.13 -49.35
N GLU A 200 -4.02 -49.01 -49.57
CA GLU A 200 -2.57 -48.97 -49.44
C GLU A 200 -2.11 -48.88 -47.97
N PRO A 201 -1.16 -49.72 -47.54
CA PRO A 201 -0.64 -49.71 -46.16
C PRO A 201 -0.11 -48.35 -45.70
N THR A 202 0.48 -47.57 -46.61
CA THR A 202 1.02 -46.23 -46.31
C THR A 202 -0.09 -45.25 -45.94
N GLN A 203 -1.21 -45.27 -46.66
CA GLN A 203 -2.37 -44.40 -46.39
C GLN A 203 -3.02 -44.78 -45.06
N ILE A 204 -3.20 -46.07 -44.80
CA ILE A 204 -3.73 -46.57 -43.51
C ILE A 204 -2.84 -46.11 -42.35
N THR A 205 -1.51 -46.21 -42.51
CA THR A 205 -0.54 -45.76 -41.50
C THR A 205 -0.64 -44.25 -41.27
N MET A 206 -0.76 -43.43 -42.31
CA MET A 206 -1.01 -41.99 -42.18
C MET A 206 -2.32 -41.70 -41.43
N GLY A 207 -3.37 -42.51 -41.66
CA GLY A 207 -4.64 -42.41 -40.95
C GLY A 207 -4.48 -42.67 -39.45
N VAL A 208 -3.78 -43.76 -39.08
CA VAL A 208 -3.45 -44.08 -37.69
C VAL A 208 -2.58 -42.99 -37.04
N MET A 209 -1.58 -42.48 -37.75
CA MET A 209 -0.75 -41.37 -37.28
C MET A 209 -1.56 -40.08 -37.07
N THR A 210 -2.57 -39.83 -37.90
CA THR A 210 -3.49 -38.70 -37.74
C THR A 210 -4.32 -38.84 -36.46
N LEU A 211 -4.83 -40.03 -36.16
CA LEU A 211 -5.55 -40.30 -34.92
C LEU A 211 -4.64 -40.15 -33.69
N LEU A 212 -3.40 -40.66 -33.76
CA LEU A 212 -2.40 -40.46 -32.71
C LEU A 212 -2.10 -38.97 -32.51
N PHE A 213 -1.88 -38.23 -33.60
CA PHE A 213 -1.68 -36.79 -33.56
C PHE A 213 -2.86 -36.06 -32.92
N MET A 214 -4.10 -36.44 -33.25
CA MET A 214 -5.31 -35.88 -32.64
C MET A 214 -5.33 -36.10 -31.11
N VAL A 215 -4.96 -37.29 -30.63
CA VAL A 215 -4.85 -37.59 -29.18
C VAL A 215 -3.77 -36.72 -28.53
N LEU A 216 -2.59 -36.62 -29.14
CA LEU A 216 -1.50 -35.78 -28.64
C LEU A 216 -1.90 -34.30 -28.60
N MET A 217 -2.57 -33.81 -29.64
CA MET A 217 -3.10 -32.44 -29.67
C MET A 217 -4.17 -32.22 -28.59
N ARG A 218 -5.02 -33.22 -28.32
CA ARG A 218 -5.98 -33.13 -27.21
C ARG A 218 -5.27 -33.02 -25.85
N MET A 219 -4.19 -33.77 -25.63
CA MET A 219 -3.38 -33.67 -24.42
C MET A 219 -2.68 -32.30 -24.33
N ALA A 220 -2.07 -31.83 -25.42
CA ALA A 220 -1.43 -30.52 -25.49
C ALA A 220 -2.42 -29.38 -25.22
N SER A 221 -3.63 -29.44 -25.80
CA SER A 221 -4.72 -28.49 -25.54
C SER A 221 -5.09 -28.43 -24.06
N ARG A 222 -5.20 -29.58 -23.37
CA ARG A 222 -5.47 -29.63 -21.93
C ARG A 222 -4.33 -29.01 -21.11
N ARG A 223 -3.08 -29.32 -21.46
CA ARG A 223 -1.90 -28.76 -20.78
C ARG A 223 -1.84 -27.24 -20.95
N LEU A 224 -2.01 -26.75 -22.18
CA LEU A 224 -2.06 -25.32 -22.47
C LEU A 224 -3.18 -24.63 -21.70
N HIS A 225 -4.39 -25.19 -21.68
CA HIS A 225 -5.49 -24.64 -20.89
C HIS A 225 -5.11 -24.49 -19.41
N MET A 226 -4.56 -25.54 -18.80
CA MET A 226 -4.15 -25.51 -17.39
C MET A 226 -3.05 -24.49 -17.12
N SER A 227 -2.03 -24.40 -17.99
CA SER A 227 -0.96 -23.41 -17.90
C SER A 227 -1.51 -21.97 -18.01
N PHE A 228 -2.43 -21.72 -18.94
CA PHE A 228 -3.05 -20.40 -19.11
C PHE A 228 -3.91 -20.00 -17.91
N THR A 229 -4.76 -20.90 -17.42
CA THR A 229 -5.59 -20.62 -16.23
C THR A 229 -4.73 -20.41 -14.98
N GLY A 230 -3.64 -21.17 -14.83
CA GLY A 230 -2.70 -21.01 -13.72
C GLY A 230 -1.96 -19.67 -13.77
N ALA A 231 -1.48 -19.25 -14.95
CA ALA A 231 -0.80 -17.97 -15.12
C ALA A 231 -1.73 -16.77 -14.86
N LEU A 232 -2.98 -16.83 -15.34
CA LEU A 232 -3.97 -15.79 -15.06
C LEU A 232 -4.28 -15.70 -13.57
N ARG A 233 -4.54 -16.84 -12.92
CA ARG A 233 -4.77 -16.90 -11.47
C ARG A 233 -3.61 -16.29 -10.69
N LEU A 234 -2.37 -16.64 -11.04
CA LEU A 234 -1.18 -16.11 -10.39
C LEU A 234 -1.03 -14.59 -10.59
N ASN A 235 -1.38 -14.06 -11.78
CA ASN A 235 -1.36 -12.62 -12.03
C ASN A 235 -2.40 -11.86 -11.18
N PHE A 236 -3.60 -12.42 -11.01
CA PHE A 236 -4.62 -11.83 -10.13
C PHE A 236 -4.19 -11.89 -8.67
N GLU A 237 -3.67 -13.03 -8.21
CA GLU A 237 -3.13 -13.18 -6.84
C GLU A 237 -1.98 -12.19 -6.59
N ASN A 238 -1.05 -12.04 -7.53
CA ASN A 238 0.04 -11.06 -7.45
C ASN A 238 -0.46 -9.61 -7.43
N ALA A 239 -1.46 -9.27 -8.25
CA ALA A 239 -2.04 -7.93 -8.29
C ALA A 239 -2.72 -7.57 -6.96
N GLU A 240 -3.46 -8.51 -6.37
CA GLU A 240 -4.11 -8.33 -5.08
C GLU A 240 -3.07 -8.22 -3.94
N LEU A 241 -2.02 -9.05 -3.95
CA LEU A 241 -0.91 -8.93 -2.99
C LEU A 241 -0.21 -7.57 -3.09
N LEU A 242 0.08 -7.09 -4.30
CA LEU A 242 0.67 -5.76 -4.51
C LEU A 242 -0.25 -4.65 -4.00
N ARG A 243 -1.57 -4.78 -4.21
CA ARG A 243 -2.56 -3.82 -3.71
C ARG A 243 -2.55 -3.80 -2.17
N ARG A 244 -2.51 -4.96 -1.53
CA ARG A 244 -2.42 -5.09 -0.06
C ARG A 244 -1.14 -4.48 0.50
N VAL A 245 0.01 -4.74 -0.13
CA VAL A 245 1.29 -4.16 0.28
C VAL A 245 1.29 -2.64 0.15
N ARG A 246 0.73 -2.10 -0.95
CA ARG A 246 0.58 -0.65 -1.12
C ARG A 246 -0.32 -0.03 -0.05
N TYR A 247 -1.48 -0.64 0.19
CA TYR A 247 -2.41 -0.18 1.22
C TYR A 247 -1.75 -0.14 2.61
N SER A 248 -1.05 -1.21 3.00
CA SER A 248 -0.33 -1.27 4.28
C SER A 248 0.77 -0.20 4.38
N ARG A 249 1.53 0.04 3.30
CA ARG A 249 2.54 1.10 3.27
C ARG A 249 1.93 2.50 3.38
N GLU A 250 0.82 2.76 2.72
CA GLU A 250 0.13 4.05 2.80
C GLU A 250 -0.36 4.31 4.22
N GLN A 251 -0.91 3.28 4.89
CA GLN A 251 -1.34 3.36 6.28
C GLN A 251 -0.17 3.59 7.24
N GLN A 252 0.97 2.92 7.03
CA GLN A 252 2.19 3.18 7.80
C GLN A 252 2.72 4.60 7.56
N ALA A 253 2.68 5.09 6.32
CA ALA A 253 3.14 6.42 5.96
C ALA A 253 2.22 7.53 6.49
N SER A 254 0.91 7.29 6.62
CA SER A 254 0.01 8.24 7.29
C SER A 254 0.27 8.26 8.79
N ALA A 255 0.35 7.09 9.44
CA ALA A 255 0.63 7.01 10.87
C ALA A 255 1.99 7.63 11.26
N ASN A 256 3.03 7.43 10.45
CA ASN A 256 4.33 8.08 10.66
C ASN A 256 4.24 9.60 10.49
N ARG A 257 3.46 10.11 9.53
CA ARG A 257 3.25 11.55 9.36
C ARG A 257 2.53 12.16 10.57
N ASP A 258 1.52 11.47 11.10
CA ASP A 258 0.79 11.93 12.29
C ASP A 258 1.67 11.96 13.53
N LEU A 259 2.49 10.91 13.74
CA LEU A 259 3.47 10.86 14.82
C LEU A 259 4.52 11.97 14.69
N GLN A 260 5.04 12.23 13.49
CA GLN A 260 5.96 13.34 13.26
C GLN A 260 5.31 14.69 13.57
N ALA A 261 4.05 14.89 13.18
CA ALA A 261 3.30 16.09 13.52
C ALA A 261 3.11 16.25 15.03
N GLU A 262 2.84 15.15 15.76
CA GLU A 262 2.75 15.17 17.23
C GLU A 262 4.10 15.52 17.89
N ILE A 263 5.20 14.94 17.39
CA ILE A 263 6.56 15.23 17.88
C ILE A 263 6.91 16.70 17.68
N VAL A 264 6.65 17.25 16.49
CA VAL A 264 6.89 18.67 16.19
C VAL A 264 6.04 19.55 17.11
N LYS A 265 4.76 19.24 17.31
CA LYS A 265 3.88 20.00 18.20
C LYS A 265 4.37 19.99 19.66
N LYS A 266 4.81 18.83 20.16
CA LYS A 266 5.40 18.72 21.50
C LYS A 266 6.71 19.51 21.61
N GLY A 267 7.56 19.44 20.58
CA GLY A 267 8.80 20.21 20.51
C GLY A 267 8.56 21.73 20.57
N LEU A 268 7.59 22.23 19.82
CA LEU A 268 7.20 23.66 19.84
C LEU A 268 6.65 24.09 21.20
N ALA A 269 5.78 23.28 21.82
CA ALA A 269 5.24 23.57 23.14
C ALA A 269 6.32 23.59 24.23
N GLN A 270 7.28 22.67 24.12
CA GLN A 270 8.42 22.58 25.05
C GLN A 270 9.39 23.74 24.86
N ALA A 271 9.66 24.16 23.62
CA ALA A 271 10.46 25.35 23.32
C ALA A 271 9.82 26.64 23.88
N ALA A 272 8.50 26.81 23.72
CA ALA A 272 7.77 27.96 24.28
C ALA A 272 7.82 27.99 25.82
N LEU A 273 7.78 26.81 26.46
CA LEU A 273 7.95 26.72 27.91
C LEU A 273 9.36 27.13 28.35
N GLN A 274 10.39 26.64 27.66
CA GLN A 274 11.78 26.99 27.93
C GLN A 274 12.06 28.47 27.71
N GLU A 275 11.52 29.07 26.64
CA GLU A 275 11.64 30.50 26.38
C GLU A 275 11.02 31.33 27.52
N ARG A 276 9.83 30.92 27.99
CA ARG A 276 9.17 31.57 29.14
C ARG A 276 10.00 31.44 30.41
N GLU A 277 10.56 30.26 30.69
CA GLU A 277 11.42 30.04 31.85
C GLU A 277 12.71 30.87 31.77
N ALA A 278 13.35 30.91 30.60
CA ALA A 278 14.55 31.70 30.35
C ALA A 278 14.28 33.20 30.51
N LEU A 279 13.13 33.70 30.03
CA LEU A 279 12.71 35.09 30.18
C LEU A 279 12.52 35.46 31.66
N VAL A 280 11.85 34.61 32.44
CA VAL A 280 11.65 34.84 33.89
C VAL A 280 12.99 34.89 34.61
N HIS A 281 13.89 33.94 34.34
CA HIS A 281 15.23 33.94 34.94
C HIS A 281 16.03 35.18 34.54
N ALA A 282 16.03 35.56 33.26
CA ALA A 282 16.73 36.75 32.78
C ALA A 282 16.22 38.04 33.46
N ILE A 283 14.89 38.20 33.60
CA ILE A 283 14.29 39.34 34.32
C ILE A 283 14.78 39.35 35.77
N LEU A 284 14.66 38.24 36.50
CA LEU A 284 15.07 38.17 37.90
C LEU A 284 16.54 38.55 38.10
N HIS A 285 17.43 38.04 37.24
CA HIS A 285 18.87 38.30 37.33
C HIS A 285 19.29 39.71 36.90
N SER A 286 18.47 40.42 36.10
CA SER A 286 18.72 41.82 35.71
C SER A 286 18.31 42.86 36.77
N LEU A 287 17.48 42.45 37.74
CA LEU A 287 17.03 43.33 38.81
C LEU A 287 18.19 43.62 39.79
N HIS A 288 18.39 44.91 40.08
CA HIS A 288 19.45 45.38 40.98
C HIS A 288 19.07 45.23 42.48
N ALA A 289 17.80 44.96 42.78
CA ALA A 289 17.34 44.64 44.12
C ALA A 289 17.70 43.19 44.47
N SER A 290 18.14 42.94 45.70
CA SER A 290 18.34 41.57 46.19
C SER A 290 17.00 40.88 46.34
N ILE A 291 16.76 39.86 45.51
CA ILE A 291 15.50 39.10 45.49
C ILE A 291 15.80 37.63 45.77
N ALA A 292 15.05 37.06 46.72
CA ALA A 292 14.93 35.64 46.95
C ALA A 292 13.46 35.22 46.74
N VAL A 293 13.25 34.13 46.02
CA VAL A 293 11.94 33.50 45.83
C VAL A 293 11.89 32.30 46.76
N VAL A 294 10.81 32.17 47.53
CA VAL A 294 10.58 31.07 48.47
C VAL A 294 9.37 30.21 48.04
N ASP A 295 9.43 28.90 48.29
CA ASP A 295 8.29 28.00 48.09
C ASP A 295 7.22 28.16 49.19
N GLY A 296 6.08 27.49 49.03
CA GLY A 296 5.00 27.50 50.03
C GLY A 296 5.37 26.88 51.39
N ALA A 297 6.55 26.27 51.54
CA ALA A 297 7.08 25.77 52.80
C ALA A 297 8.12 26.74 53.42
N GLY A 298 8.38 27.88 52.78
CA GLY A 298 9.35 28.90 53.25
C GLY A 298 10.80 28.61 52.88
N ARG A 299 11.07 27.66 51.97
CA ARG A 299 12.43 27.36 51.49
C ARG A 299 12.78 28.19 50.27
N VAL A 300 14.01 28.68 50.22
CA VAL A 300 14.51 29.48 49.10
C VAL A 300 14.67 28.62 47.84
N ILE A 301 13.90 28.93 46.80
CA ILE A 301 13.92 28.23 45.50
C ILE A 301 14.69 28.98 44.40
N SER A 302 14.91 30.28 44.55
CA SER A 302 15.76 31.06 43.65
C SER A 302 16.30 32.30 44.35
N ILE A 303 17.52 32.70 44.02
CA ILE A 303 18.12 33.97 44.43
C ILE A 303 18.71 34.65 43.20
N ASN A 304 18.48 35.95 43.05
CA ASN A 304 19.00 36.68 41.90
C ASN A 304 20.48 37.09 42.08
N ARG A 305 21.07 37.65 41.02
CA ARG A 305 22.49 38.03 40.99
C ARG A 305 22.84 39.09 42.05
N ALA A 306 21.93 40.04 42.28
CA ALA A 306 22.10 41.08 43.29
C ALA A 306 22.16 40.50 44.71
N TRP A 307 21.28 39.55 45.04
CA TRP A 307 21.29 38.85 46.33
C TRP A 307 22.60 38.09 46.54
N GLN A 308 23.05 37.34 45.52
CA GLN A 308 24.33 36.62 45.59
C GLN A 308 25.52 37.58 45.82
N ALA A 309 25.57 38.69 45.08
CA ALA A 309 26.61 39.69 45.23
C ALA A 309 26.61 40.35 46.62
N GLN A 310 25.44 40.54 47.24
CA GLN A 310 25.34 41.06 48.60
C GLN A 310 25.68 40.02 49.67
N ALA A 311 25.25 38.77 49.50
CA ALA A 311 25.59 37.66 50.39
C ALA A 311 27.11 37.41 50.45
N LEU A 312 27.82 37.57 49.31
CA LEU A 312 29.28 37.46 49.21
C LEU A 312 30.03 38.53 50.02
N LYS A 313 29.47 39.74 50.13
CA LYS A 313 30.09 40.82 50.91
C LYS A 313 30.02 40.56 52.43
N LYS A 314 29.18 39.63 52.89
CA LYS A 314 28.93 39.31 54.31
C LYS A 314 28.58 40.50 55.22
N ASP A 315 28.25 41.66 54.64
CA ASP A 315 27.89 42.88 55.38
C ASP A 315 26.51 42.80 56.02
N ASP A 316 25.62 41.96 55.49
CA ASP A 316 24.23 41.83 55.94
C ASP A 316 23.95 40.42 56.45
N PRO A 317 23.78 40.23 57.77
CA PRO A 317 23.51 38.93 58.39
C PRO A 317 22.26 38.22 57.86
N LEU A 318 21.28 38.97 57.32
CA LEU A 318 20.01 38.43 56.80
C LEU A 318 20.13 37.81 55.39
N LEU A 319 21.19 38.17 54.67
CA LEU A 319 21.45 37.75 53.30
C LEU A 319 22.62 36.76 53.23
N SER A 320 23.58 36.89 54.14
CA SER A 320 24.74 36.00 54.26
C SER A 320 24.32 34.58 54.66
N ASP A 321 25.00 33.57 54.12
CA ASP A 321 24.78 32.14 54.42
C ASP A 321 23.41 31.55 53.98
N VAL A 322 22.60 32.30 53.22
CA VAL A 322 21.38 31.80 52.56
C VAL A 322 21.73 31.10 51.25
N LYS A 323 21.39 29.81 51.12
CA LYS A 323 21.56 29.02 49.90
C LYS A 323 20.21 28.54 49.36
N LEU A 324 20.22 28.00 48.15
CA LEU A 324 19.10 27.24 47.62
C LEU A 324 18.72 26.13 48.61
N ALA A 325 17.42 25.91 48.80
CA ALA A 325 16.80 24.98 49.76
C ALA A 325 17.02 25.31 51.26
N THR A 326 17.63 26.43 51.61
CA THR A 326 17.64 26.91 52.99
C THR A 326 16.21 27.30 53.41
N ASP A 327 15.77 26.83 54.58
CA ASP A 327 14.55 27.32 55.21
C ASP A 327 14.80 28.74 55.70
N TYR A 328 14.19 29.71 55.02
CA TYR A 328 14.44 31.12 55.30
C TYR A 328 13.88 31.53 56.67
N ARG A 329 12.83 30.87 57.16
CA ARG A 329 12.25 31.14 58.48
C ARG A 329 13.23 30.73 59.58
N ALA A 330 13.79 29.53 59.46
CA ALA A 330 14.80 29.02 60.38
C ALA A 330 16.07 29.89 60.34
N HIS A 331 16.46 30.36 59.15
CA HIS A 331 17.57 31.28 58.99
C HIS A 331 17.32 32.64 59.69
N CYS A 332 16.18 33.28 59.46
CA CYS A 332 15.79 34.51 60.14
C CYS A 332 15.75 34.32 61.67
N ALA A 333 15.24 33.19 62.17
CA ALA A 333 15.23 32.86 63.60
C ALA A 333 16.64 32.65 64.18
N ALA A 334 17.58 32.11 63.40
CA ALA A 334 18.98 31.97 63.81
C ALA A 334 19.70 33.32 63.85
N VAL A 335 19.43 34.20 62.88
CA VAL A 335 20.01 35.54 62.76
C VAL A 335 19.38 36.54 63.73
N ALA A 336 18.16 36.28 64.22
CA ALA A 336 17.45 37.08 65.23
C ALA A 336 18.24 37.40 66.49
N ARG A 337 19.23 36.55 66.85
CA ARG A 337 20.13 36.80 67.98
C ARG A 337 21.14 37.93 67.71
N ARG A 338 21.41 38.24 66.45
CA ARG A 338 22.42 39.20 65.98
C ARG A 338 21.82 40.46 65.37
N ASP A 339 20.64 40.35 64.75
CA ASP A 339 19.88 41.49 64.22
C ASP A 339 18.41 41.40 64.63
N PRO A 340 17.89 42.33 65.47
CA PRO A 340 16.49 42.35 65.89
C PRO A 340 15.50 42.43 64.72
N VAL A 341 15.92 42.98 63.58
CA VAL A 341 15.06 43.11 62.40
C VAL A 341 14.78 41.75 61.74
N ALA A 342 15.62 40.73 61.98
CA ALA A 342 15.39 39.38 61.49
C ALA A 342 14.11 38.73 62.03
N VAL A 343 13.70 39.09 63.26
CA VAL A 343 12.45 38.61 63.86
C VAL A 343 11.25 39.16 63.10
N GLN A 344 11.30 40.45 62.76
CA GLN A 344 10.24 41.12 62.02
C GLN A 344 10.16 40.61 60.58
N VAL A 345 11.30 40.45 59.90
CA VAL A 345 11.37 39.86 58.55
C VAL A 345 10.83 38.43 58.54
N GLY A 346 11.22 37.60 59.52
CA GLY A 346 10.71 36.23 59.64
C GLY A 346 9.19 36.17 59.90
N ALA A 347 8.65 37.08 60.71
CA ALA A 347 7.21 37.16 61.00
C ALA A 347 6.39 37.60 59.78
N GLU A 348 6.87 38.58 59.01
CA GLU A 348 6.21 39.01 57.77
C GLU A 348 6.24 37.91 56.70
N VAL A 349 7.36 37.20 56.56
CA VAL A 349 7.45 36.03 55.66
C VAL A 349 6.45 34.94 56.09
N ASP A 350 6.28 34.71 57.39
CA ASP A 350 5.30 33.75 57.91
C ASP A 350 3.85 34.18 57.62
N SER A 351 3.55 35.47 57.78
CA SER A 351 2.26 36.08 57.45
C SER A 351 1.94 35.95 55.95
N MET A 352 2.93 36.20 55.08
CA MET A 352 2.79 36.02 53.63
C MET A 352 2.55 34.56 53.23
N LEU A 353 3.26 33.62 53.85
CA LEU A 353 3.09 32.18 53.57
C LEU A 353 1.72 31.66 54.04
N ARG A 354 1.19 32.19 55.14
CA ARG A 354 -0.17 31.90 55.64
C ARG A 354 -1.28 32.61 54.86
N ARG A 355 -0.93 33.50 53.93
CA ARG A 355 -1.83 34.36 53.14
C ARG A 355 -2.56 35.43 53.97
N ASP A 356 -2.05 35.75 55.16
CA ASP A 356 -2.63 36.77 56.03
C ASP A 356 -2.28 38.21 55.55
N ALA A 357 -1.17 38.37 54.82
CA ALA A 357 -0.76 39.61 54.16
C ALA A 357 -0.31 39.38 52.70
N SER A 358 -0.69 40.26 51.78
CA SER A 358 -0.33 40.14 50.35
C SER A 358 0.96 40.85 49.95
N GLU A 359 1.42 41.79 50.78
CA GLU A 359 2.62 42.59 50.60
C GLU A 359 3.03 43.13 51.97
N ALA A 360 4.33 43.11 52.28
CA ALA A 360 4.89 43.71 53.48
C ALA A 360 6.21 44.35 53.11
N MET A 361 6.43 45.55 53.63
CA MET A 361 7.62 46.34 53.38
C MET A 361 8.21 46.71 54.73
N ILE A 362 9.43 46.26 54.98
CA ILE A 362 10.20 46.63 56.16
C ILE A 362 11.28 47.60 55.73
N GLU A 363 11.23 48.81 56.26
CA GLU A 363 12.28 49.80 56.02
C GLU A 363 13.48 49.52 56.93
N TYR A 364 14.45 48.78 56.39
CA TYR A 364 15.70 48.49 57.07
C TYR A 364 16.74 49.59 56.78
N ARG A 365 17.21 50.27 57.83
CA ARG A 365 18.31 51.24 57.74
C ARG A 365 19.63 50.51 58.00
N ARG A 366 20.38 50.27 56.92
CA ARG A 366 21.71 49.64 56.99
C ARG A 366 22.62 50.46 57.93
N ARG A 367 23.24 49.83 58.93
CA ARG A 367 24.34 50.46 59.69
C ARG A 367 25.48 50.75 58.72
N PRO A 368 26.15 51.92 58.80
CA PRO A 368 27.38 52.14 58.04
C PRO A 368 28.41 51.08 58.44
N ALA A 369 29.17 50.57 57.47
CA ALA A 369 30.33 49.73 57.74
C ALA A 369 31.22 50.46 58.76
N ALA A 370 31.67 49.76 59.80
CA ALA A 370 32.63 50.31 60.73
C ALA A 370 33.87 50.74 59.93
N THR A 371 34.08 52.05 59.83
CA THR A 371 35.34 52.63 59.42
C THR A 371 36.39 52.18 60.43
N GLU A 372 37.39 51.43 59.99
CA GLU A 372 38.63 51.24 60.73
C GLU A 372 39.19 52.63 61.07
N ASP A 373 39.10 52.97 62.35
CA ASP A 373 39.76 54.12 62.96
C ASP A 373 41.25 53.79 63.03
N ASN A 374 41.98 54.13 61.98
CA ASN A 374 43.44 54.13 61.98
C ASN A 374 43.91 55.48 62.50
N GLY A 375 43.89 55.63 63.82
CA GLY A 375 44.51 56.75 64.53
C GLY A 375 46.04 56.68 64.42
N THR A 376 46.63 57.72 63.84
CA THR A 376 48.06 58.00 63.80
C THR A 376 48.67 58.08 65.21
N GLY A 377 49.75 57.32 65.43
CA GLY A 377 50.66 57.40 66.57
C GLY A 377 51.93 56.63 66.27
#